data_AF-A0A7C2D6Z1-F1
#
_entry.id   AF-A0A7C2D6Z1-F1
#
_cell.length_a   1.000
_cell.length_b   1.000
_cell.length_c   1.000
_cell.angle_alpha   90.00
_cell.angle_beta   90.00
_cell.angle_gamma   90.00
#
_symmetry.space_group_name_H-M   'P 1'
#
loop_
_entity.id
_entity.type
_entity.pdbx_description
1 polymer ?
#
loop_
_entity_poly.entity_id
_entity_poly.type
_entity_poly.pdbx_seq_one_letter_code
_entity_poly.pdbx_strand_id
1 'polypeptide(L)'
;DLRDQAAALAQASSQTESPAVAAQRNPKIAELQREIERARNSLRVLRESYTDSHPDVRRLVAFIEGREKQLEELMEEDRKQQAAAAGAQGKAPSGVVITQGNLDRLRELNSAIVRLQAALQAKDMEIDDYNRQINDLKNRIKATQAKLESGASISQEYLQLVRDRELAARRYEELGKKLQESNMATDLVSRGQSETMEVLESPVIPEEPVAPNRPLIIAVGVAIGLAVGIGLASVREIKDTSLKNLKDVRAYTKLTVLGSIPLLENDFIVRRRRRIAWLAWALAVLVGVLMMAGAVFYYYTQRG
;
A
#
# COMPACT_ATOMS: atom_id res chain seq x y z
N ASP A 1 9.04 0.68 94.20
CA ASP A 1 9.88 1.02 93.04
C ASP A 1 10.99 0.03 92.67
N LEU A 2 11.64 -0.70 93.59
CA LEU A 2 12.66 -1.71 93.19
C LEU A 2 12.08 -3.11 92.87
N ARG A 3 10.88 -3.44 93.36
CA ARG A 3 10.19 -4.70 93.05
C ARG A 3 9.51 -4.68 91.67
N ASP A 4 8.97 -3.54 91.26
CA ASP A 4 8.31 -3.39 89.96
C ASP A 4 9.32 -3.34 88.81
N GLN A 5 10.52 -2.79 89.03
CA GLN A 5 11.60 -2.83 88.04
C GLN A 5 12.17 -4.24 87.85
N ALA A 6 12.25 -5.05 88.91
CA ALA A 6 12.68 -6.44 88.80
C ALA A 6 11.64 -7.34 88.10
N ALA A 7 10.34 -7.10 88.33
CA ALA A 7 9.27 -7.80 87.63
C ALA A 7 9.20 -7.43 86.14
N ALA A 8 9.43 -6.15 85.80
CA ALA A 8 9.50 -5.68 84.43
C ALA A 8 10.70 -6.27 83.65
N LEU A 9 11.86 -6.44 84.30
CA LEU A 9 13.05 -7.06 83.68
C LEU A 9 12.93 -8.60 83.52
N ALA A 10 12.20 -9.28 84.42
CA ALA A 10 11.89 -10.70 84.29
C ALA A 10 10.84 -10.99 83.19
N GLN A 11 9.87 -10.08 83.00
CA GLN A 11 8.93 -10.16 81.88
C GLN A 11 9.58 -9.79 80.53
N ALA A 12 10.53 -8.85 80.51
CA ALA A 12 11.26 -8.50 79.29
C ALA A 12 12.21 -9.61 78.79
N SER A 13 12.76 -10.44 79.69
CA SER A 13 13.65 -11.56 79.34
C SER A 13 12.92 -12.83 78.92
N SER A 14 11.62 -12.97 79.21
CA SER A 14 10.80 -14.12 78.79
C SER A 14 10.10 -13.93 77.43
N GLN A 15 10.11 -12.71 76.88
CA GLN A 15 9.51 -12.42 75.57
C GLN A 15 10.52 -12.30 74.43
N THR A 16 11.81 -12.54 74.69
CA THR A 16 12.87 -12.48 73.66
C THR A 16 13.70 -13.76 73.63
N GLU A 17 13.06 -14.93 73.59
CA GLU A 17 13.73 -16.12 73.08
C GLU A 17 13.83 -15.99 71.55
N SER A 18 14.97 -15.49 71.10
CA SER A 18 15.28 -15.39 69.67
C SER A 18 15.15 -16.78 69.01
N PRO A 19 14.54 -16.89 67.81
CA PRO A 19 14.30 -18.16 67.11
C PRO A 19 15.58 -18.97 66.80
N ALA A 20 16.75 -18.35 66.95
CA ALA A 20 18.06 -18.99 66.84
C ALA A 20 18.32 -20.05 67.92
N VAL A 21 17.80 -19.89 69.15
CA VAL A 21 18.04 -20.85 70.26
C VAL A 21 17.15 -22.10 70.13
N ALA A 22 15.94 -21.95 69.59
CA ALA A 22 15.03 -23.07 69.29
C ALA A 22 15.51 -23.88 68.06
N ALA A 23 16.04 -23.21 67.03
CA ALA A 23 16.57 -23.84 65.83
C ALA A 23 17.80 -24.73 66.09
N GLN A 24 18.57 -24.44 67.15
CA GLN A 24 19.75 -25.23 67.52
C GLN A 24 19.40 -26.49 68.32
N ARG A 25 18.16 -26.60 68.83
CA ARG A 25 17.73 -27.66 69.76
C ARG A 25 16.82 -28.71 69.10
N ASN A 26 16.05 -28.32 68.07
CA ASN A 26 15.21 -29.23 67.31
C ASN A 26 15.54 -29.15 65.80
N PRO A 27 16.15 -30.20 65.20
CA PRO A 27 16.60 -30.17 63.81
C PRO A 27 15.44 -30.02 62.80
N LYS A 28 14.22 -30.44 63.17
CA LYS A 28 13.04 -30.31 62.31
C LYS A 28 12.58 -28.86 62.15
N ILE A 29 12.72 -28.04 63.20
CA ILE A 29 12.41 -26.60 63.15
C ILE A 29 13.36 -25.89 62.19
N ALA A 30 14.66 -26.21 62.28
CA ALA A 30 15.67 -25.65 61.39
C ALA A 30 15.50 -26.07 59.92
N GLU A 31 15.08 -27.32 59.66
CA GLU A 31 14.78 -27.81 58.30
C GLU A 31 13.58 -27.08 57.71
N LEU A 32 12.48 -26.95 58.47
CA LEU A 32 11.26 -26.28 58.03
C LEU A 32 11.49 -24.78 57.76
N GLN A 33 12.31 -24.11 58.59
CA GLN A 33 12.74 -22.73 58.34
C GLN A 33 13.51 -22.58 57.03
N ARG A 34 14.43 -23.51 56.71
CA ARG A 34 15.17 -23.49 55.44
C ARG A 34 14.24 -23.72 54.24
N GLU A 35 13.24 -24.60 54.37
CA GLU A 35 12.24 -24.82 53.32
C GLU A 35 11.40 -23.57 53.06
N ILE A 36 10.94 -22.89 54.11
CA ILE A 36 10.18 -21.64 53.99
C ILE A 36 11.03 -20.56 53.31
N GLU A 37 12.29 -20.41 53.69
CA GLU A 37 13.21 -19.44 53.07
C GLU A 37 13.48 -19.75 51.58
N ARG A 38 13.63 -21.03 51.21
CA ARG A 38 13.74 -21.42 49.79
C ARG A 38 12.46 -21.10 49.01
N ALA A 39 11.29 -21.42 49.59
CA ALA A 39 10.00 -21.14 48.97
C ALA A 39 9.77 -19.62 48.78
N ARG A 40 10.12 -18.80 49.78
CA ARG A 40 10.08 -17.33 49.70
C ARG A 40 11.00 -16.79 48.61
N ASN A 41 12.21 -17.33 48.48
CA ASN A 41 13.13 -16.94 47.40
C ASN A 41 12.56 -17.28 46.02
N SER A 42 11.94 -18.45 45.85
CA SER A 42 11.26 -18.80 44.60
C SER A 42 10.05 -17.91 44.30
N LEU A 43 9.31 -17.47 45.32
CA LEU A 43 8.20 -16.54 45.18
C LEU A 43 8.68 -15.17 44.70
N ARG A 44 9.84 -14.69 45.20
CA ARG A 44 10.44 -13.43 44.77
C ARG A 44 10.77 -13.45 43.28
N VAL A 45 11.41 -14.51 42.79
CA VAL A 45 11.73 -14.69 41.36
C VAL A 45 10.45 -14.75 40.52
N LEU A 46 9.43 -15.45 40.99
CA LEU A 46 8.16 -15.59 40.26
C LEU A 46 7.39 -14.27 40.19
N ARG A 47 7.49 -13.41 41.22
CA ARG A 47 6.89 -12.07 41.23
C ARG A 47 7.57 -11.07 40.31
N GLU A 48 8.80 -11.32 39.89
CA GLU A 48 9.48 -10.48 38.88
C GLU A 48 8.87 -10.66 37.49
N SER A 49 8.29 -11.83 37.20
CA SER A 49 7.70 -12.15 35.89
C SER A 49 6.17 -12.30 35.89
N TYR A 50 5.54 -12.50 37.06
CA TYR A 50 4.10 -12.77 37.18
C TYR A 50 3.43 -11.88 38.25
N THR A 51 2.16 -11.52 38.02
CA THR A 51 1.32 -10.79 38.99
C THR A 51 0.75 -11.71 40.08
N ASP A 52 0.32 -11.13 41.20
CA ASP A 52 -0.22 -11.87 42.37
C ASP A 52 -1.46 -12.73 42.06
N SER A 53 -2.09 -12.53 40.89
CA SER A 53 -3.24 -13.32 40.42
C SER A 53 -2.85 -14.62 39.70
N HIS A 54 -1.57 -14.87 39.42
CA HIS A 54 -1.13 -16.07 38.69
C HIS A 54 -1.28 -17.35 39.56
N PRO A 55 -1.79 -18.47 39.00
CA PRO A 55 -2.07 -19.69 39.77
C PRO A 55 -0.83 -20.29 40.45
N ASP A 56 0.37 -20.08 39.91
CA ASP A 56 1.62 -20.60 40.52
C ASP A 56 2.06 -19.74 41.72
N VAL A 57 1.85 -18.43 41.67
CA VAL A 57 2.08 -17.51 42.80
C VAL A 57 1.12 -17.86 43.94
N ARG A 58 -0.17 -18.08 43.65
CA ARG A 58 -1.17 -18.50 44.65
C ARG A 58 -0.86 -19.86 45.28
N ARG A 59 -0.43 -20.83 44.47
CA ARG A 59 -0.02 -22.16 44.95
C ARG A 59 1.16 -22.06 45.91
N LEU A 60 2.15 -21.24 45.58
CA LEU A 60 3.35 -21.07 46.40
C LEU A 60 3.08 -20.29 47.69
N VAL A 61 2.20 -19.28 47.65
CA VAL A 61 1.73 -18.58 48.85
C VAL A 61 0.98 -19.53 49.79
N ALA A 62 0.05 -20.34 49.26
CA ALA A 62 -0.65 -21.35 50.05
C ALA A 62 0.30 -22.41 50.63
N PHE A 63 1.36 -22.77 49.90
CA PHE A 63 2.41 -23.67 50.38
C PHE A 63 3.22 -23.07 51.54
N ILE A 64 3.62 -21.80 51.43
CA ILE A 64 4.34 -21.09 52.50
C ILE A 64 3.47 -20.99 53.75
N GLU A 65 2.20 -20.59 53.61
CA GLU A 65 1.27 -20.49 54.73
C GLU A 65 1.05 -21.84 55.44
N GLY A 66 0.96 -22.93 54.67
CA GLY A 66 0.86 -24.29 55.22
C GLY A 66 2.11 -24.71 56.02
N ARG A 67 3.32 -24.36 55.54
CA ARG A 67 4.57 -24.63 56.24
C ARG A 67 4.78 -23.74 57.46
N GLU A 68 4.35 -22.49 57.41
CA GLU A 68 4.39 -21.57 58.56
C GLU A 68 3.50 -22.06 59.70
N LYS A 69 2.31 -22.59 59.40
CA LYS A 69 1.43 -23.22 60.41
C LYS A 69 2.10 -24.44 61.07
N GLN A 70 2.77 -25.29 60.29
CA GLN A 70 3.51 -26.43 60.82
C GLN A 70 4.70 -26.03 61.70
N LEU A 71 5.38 -24.94 61.34
CA LEU A 71 6.46 -24.38 62.15
C LEU A 71 5.92 -23.89 63.50
N GLU A 72 4.78 -23.19 63.48
CA GLU A 72 4.13 -22.68 64.69
C GLU A 72 3.66 -23.82 65.62
N GLU A 73 3.06 -24.88 65.06
CA GLU A 73 2.66 -26.07 65.81
C GLU A 73 3.86 -26.77 66.48
N LEU A 74 4.95 -26.96 65.74
CA LEU A 74 6.20 -27.53 66.28
C LEU A 74 6.84 -26.65 67.36
N MET A 75 6.78 -25.32 67.20
CA MET A 75 7.26 -24.38 68.22
C MET A 75 6.37 -24.40 69.48
N GLU A 76 5.06 -24.55 69.32
CA GLU A 76 4.14 -24.74 70.45
C GLU A 76 4.37 -26.08 71.16
N GLU A 77 4.61 -27.16 70.42
CA GLU A 77 4.95 -28.47 70.99
C GLU A 77 6.26 -28.40 71.79
N ASP A 78 7.29 -27.76 71.24
CA ASP A 78 8.57 -27.57 71.92
C ASP A 78 8.39 -26.69 73.17
N ARG A 79 7.59 -25.62 73.09
CA ARG A 79 7.26 -24.75 74.23
C ARG A 79 6.46 -25.49 75.32
N LYS A 80 5.51 -26.35 74.95
CA LYS A 80 4.75 -27.20 75.89
C LYS A 80 5.65 -28.26 76.55
N GLN A 81 6.58 -28.85 75.79
CA GLN A 81 7.59 -29.78 76.32
C GLN A 81 8.58 -29.07 77.25
N GLN A 82 8.97 -27.82 76.96
CA GLN A 82 9.79 -26.99 77.84
C GLN A 82 9.04 -26.58 79.11
N ALA A 83 7.74 -26.25 79.03
CA ALA A 83 6.91 -25.97 80.20
C ALA A 83 6.73 -27.22 81.10
N ALA A 84 6.65 -28.41 80.50
CA ALA A 84 6.67 -29.68 81.23
C ALA A 84 8.05 -29.99 81.85
N ALA A 85 9.15 -29.61 81.20
CA ALA A 85 10.52 -29.75 81.73
C ALA A 85 10.89 -28.69 82.79
N ALA A 86 10.26 -27.51 82.76
CA ALA A 86 10.46 -26.44 83.75
C ALA A 86 9.85 -26.77 85.13
N GLY A 87 8.91 -27.73 85.20
CA GLY A 87 8.40 -28.30 86.46
C GLY A 87 9.35 -29.30 87.13
N ALA A 88 10.48 -29.64 86.51
CA ALA A 88 11.46 -30.60 87.01
C ALA A 88 12.89 -30.02 86.99
N GLN A 89 13.08 -28.80 87.49
CA GLN A 89 14.42 -28.25 87.71
C GLN A 89 14.90 -28.49 89.14
N GLY A 90 15.51 -29.66 89.34
CA GLY A 90 16.15 -30.06 90.58
C GLY A 90 17.25 -31.10 90.38
N LYS A 91 18.03 -31.00 89.30
CA LYS A 91 19.42 -31.50 89.15
C LYS A 91 19.80 -31.50 87.67
N ALA A 92 20.82 -30.72 87.33
CA ALA A 92 21.61 -30.96 86.13
C ALA A 92 22.30 -32.33 86.25
N PRO A 93 22.21 -33.24 85.26
CA PRO A 93 23.20 -34.30 85.13
C PRO A 93 24.42 -33.72 84.42
N SER A 94 25.40 -33.32 85.24
CA SER A 94 26.79 -33.25 84.83
C SER A 94 27.25 -34.63 84.34
N GLY A 95 27.94 -34.65 83.20
CA GLY A 95 28.83 -35.73 82.78
C GLY A 95 28.17 -36.98 82.24
N VAL A 96 27.99 -37.04 80.91
CA VAL A 96 27.89 -38.32 80.21
C VAL A 96 29.22 -39.05 80.41
N VAL A 97 29.25 -40.04 81.30
CA VAL A 97 30.37 -40.99 81.38
C VAL A 97 30.32 -41.85 80.13
N ILE A 98 31.12 -41.49 79.13
CA ILE A 98 31.33 -42.30 77.93
C ILE A 98 32.10 -43.57 78.36
N THR A 99 31.42 -44.70 78.44
CA THR A 99 32.08 -46.02 78.54
C THR A 99 32.96 -46.22 77.30
N GLN A 100 34.21 -46.69 77.43
CA GLN A 100 35.16 -46.80 76.30
C GLN A 100 34.58 -47.52 75.06
N GLY A 101 33.77 -48.56 75.25
CA GLY A 101 33.09 -49.26 74.14
C GLY A 101 32.05 -48.43 73.38
N ASN A 102 31.43 -47.42 74.02
CA ASN A 102 30.54 -46.48 73.34
C ASN A 102 31.33 -45.45 72.52
N LEU A 103 32.54 -45.08 72.96
CA LEU A 103 33.42 -44.16 72.24
C LEU A 103 33.90 -44.75 70.91
N ASP A 104 34.23 -46.04 70.89
CA ASP A 104 34.67 -46.73 69.67
C ASP A 104 33.55 -46.88 68.66
N ARG A 105 32.32 -47.19 69.11
CA ARG A 105 31.13 -47.23 68.24
C ARG A 105 30.79 -45.85 67.66
N LEU A 106 30.93 -44.78 68.44
CA LEU A 106 30.77 -43.40 67.97
C LEU A 106 31.82 -43.02 66.92
N ARG A 107 33.07 -43.46 67.08
CA ARG A 107 34.16 -43.25 66.11
C ARG A 107 33.90 -44.01 64.80
N GLU A 108 33.48 -45.27 64.88
CA GLU A 108 33.13 -46.07 63.71
C GLU A 108 31.98 -45.43 62.92
N LEU A 109 30.90 -45.03 63.61
CA LEU A 109 29.75 -44.36 63.00
C LEU A 109 30.14 -43.03 62.33
N ASN A 110 30.98 -42.22 63.00
CA ASN A 110 31.51 -40.99 62.42
C ASN A 110 32.35 -41.29 61.16
N SER A 111 33.15 -42.36 61.16
CA SER A 111 33.91 -42.78 59.97
C SER A 111 33.01 -43.25 58.81
N ALA A 112 31.87 -43.88 59.13
CA ALA A 112 30.88 -44.30 58.14
C ALA A 112 30.15 -43.09 57.54
N ILE A 113 29.79 -42.10 58.38
CA ILE A 113 29.17 -40.85 57.95
C ILE A 113 30.12 -40.08 57.02
N VAL A 114 31.40 -39.94 57.38
CA VAL A 114 32.39 -39.24 56.53
C VAL A 114 32.57 -39.96 55.18
N ARG A 115 32.62 -41.30 55.17
CA ARG A 115 32.69 -42.08 53.91
C ARG A 115 31.44 -41.89 53.05
N LEU A 116 30.26 -41.93 53.65
CA LEU A 116 28.99 -41.71 52.94
C LEU A 116 28.89 -40.29 52.39
N GLN A 117 29.35 -39.29 53.16
CA GLN A 117 29.38 -37.91 52.72
C GLN A 117 30.37 -37.70 51.56
N ALA A 118 31.53 -38.34 51.60
CA ALA A 118 32.46 -38.33 50.46
C ALA A 118 31.86 -39.02 49.22
N ALA A 119 31.11 -40.11 49.40
CA ALA A 119 30.40 -40.77 48.31
C ALA A 119 29.28 -39.90 47.72
N LEU A 120 28.51 -39.19 48.56
CA LEU A 120 27.49 -38.24 48.13
C LEU A 120 28.13 -37.08 47.35
N GLN A 121 29.19 -36.48 47.87
CA GLN A 121 29.90 -35.40 47.18
C GLN A 121 30.47 -35.84 45.83
N ALA A 122 30.99 -37.07 45.72
CA ALA A 122 31.43 -37.63 44.45
C ALA A 122 30.26 -37.79 43.46
N LYS A 123 29.07 -38.18 43.94
CA LYS A 123 27.86 -38.28 43.11
C LYS A 123 27.29 -36.93 42.72
N ASP A 124 27.34 -35.93 43.59
CA ASP A 124 26.95 -34.56 43.27
C ASP A 124 27.84 -33.98 42.16
N MET A 125 29.16 -34.22 42.22
CA MET A 125 30.09 -33.84 41.15
C MET A 125 29.76 -34.54 39.82
N GLU A 126 29.35 -35.81 39.86
CA GLU A 126 28.94 -36.58 38.68
C GLU A 126 27.63 -36.03 38.08
N ILE A 127 26.66 -35.66 38.92
CA ILE A 127 25.40 -35.02 38.49
C ILE A 127 25.70 -33.67 37.82
N ASP A 128 26.57 -32.85 38.41
CA ASP A 128 26.96 -31.57 37.85
C ASP A 128 27.66 -31.73 36.49
N ASP A 129 28.52 -32.74 36.34
CA ASP A 129 29.16 -33.05 35.07
C ASP A 129 28.12 -33.47 34.01
N TYR A 130 27.19 -34.38 34.36
CA TYR A 130 26.11 -34.75 33.45
C TYR A 130 25.23 -33.57 33.06
N ASN A 131 24.92 -32.67 33.99
CA ASN A 131 24.17 -31.45 33.69
C ASN A 131 24.92 -30.54 32.71
N ARG A 132 26.25 -30.43 32.85
CA ARG A 132 27.09 -29.70 31.88
C ARG A 132 27.06 -30.37 30.51
N GLN A 133 27.19 -31.69 30.45
CA GLN A 133 27.12 -32.45 29.20
C GLN A 133 25.75 -32.30 28.51
N ILE A 134 24.65 -32.37 29.26
CA ILE A 134 23.30 -32.17 28.74
C ILE A 134 23.16 -30.76 28.17
N ASN A 135 23.66 -29.75 28.86
CA ASN A 135 23.60 -28.37 28.38
C ASN A 135 24.46 -28.15 27.13
N ASP A 136 25.67 -28.71 27.07
CA ASP A 136 26.51 -28.67 25.86
C ASP A 136 25.82 -29.37 24.69
N LEU A 137 25.29 -30.56 24.91
CA LEU A 137 24.60 -31.33 23.88
C LEU A 137 23.35 -30.62 23.38
N LYS A 138 22.57 -30.01 24.28
CA LYS A 138 21.40 -29.18 23.93
C LYS A 138 21.81 -27.97 23.07
N ASN A 139 22.92 -27.32 23.40
CA ASN A 139 23.45 -26.21 22.61
C ASN A 139 23.90 -26.67 21.22
N ARG A 140 24.56 -27.83 21.11
CA ARG A 140 24.95 -28.43 19.82
C ARG A 140 23.75 -28.79 18.96
N ILE A 141 22.71 -29.38 19.55
CA ILE A 141 21.45 -29.69 18.85
C ILE A 141 20.83 -28.41 18.31
N LYS A 142 20.70 -27.38 19.15
CA LYS A 142 20.15 -26.08 18.74
C LYS A 142 20.96 -25.43 17.61
N ALA A 143 22.29 -25.45 17.69
CA ALA A 143 23.16 -24.91 16.65
C ALA A 143 23.02 -25.70 15.33
N THR A 144 22.85 -27.01 15.40
CA THR A 144 22.68 -27.87 14.22
C THR A 144 21.31 -27.69 13.58
N GLN A 145 20.24 -27.56 14.39
CA GLN A 145 18.90 -27.21 13.91
C GLN A 145 18.89 -25.86 13.20
N ALA A 146 19.52 -24.83 13.77
CA ALA A 146 19.63 -23.51 13.14
C ALA A 146 20.38 -23.56 11.80
N LYS A 147 21.39 -24.43 11.67
CA LYS A 147 22.08 -24.68 10.39
C LYS A 147 21.20 -25.42 9.37
N LEU A 148 20.38 -26.37 9.84
CA LEU A 148 19.47 -27.11 8.98
C LEU A 148 18.34 -26.21 8.46
N GLU A 149 17.77 -25.38 9.33
CA GLU A 149 16.74 -24.39 8.97
C GLU A 149 17.27 -23.35 8.00
N SER A 150 18.46 -22.80 8.24
CA SER A 150 19.10 -21.86 7.31
C SER A 150 19.54 -22.53 6.00
N GLY A 151 19.97 -23.81 6.04
CA GLY A 151 20.24 -24.60 4.85
C GLY A 151 19.00 -24.84 4.00
N ALA A 152 17.83 -25.08 4.63
CA ALA A 152 16.56 -25.23 3.93
C ALA A 152 16.15 -23.95 3.21
N SER A 153 16.23 -22.77 3.86
CA SER A 153 15.94 -21.50 3.20
C SER A 153 16.90 -21.20 2.04
N ILE A 154 18.19 -21.47 2.21
CA ILE A 154 19.20 -21.31 1.14
C ILE A 154 18.87 -22.24 -0.05
N SER A 155 18.44 -23.47 0.21
CA SER A 155 18.06 -24.41 -0.86
C SER A 155 16.83 -23.92 -1.64
N GLN A 156 15.85 -23.32 -0.98
CA GLN A 156 14.66 -22.76 -1.61
C GLN A 156 15.01 -21.53 -2.46
N GLU A 157 15.82 -20.62 -1.92
CA GLU A 157 16.31 -19.44 -2.64
C GLU A 157 17.14 -19.85 -3.87
N TYR A 158 18.01 -20.85 -3.74
CA TYR A 158 18.76 -21.41 -4.86
C TYR A 158 17.84 -21.98 -5.94
N LEU A 159 16.82 -22.76 -5.56
CA LEU A 159 15.86 -23.31 -6.51
C LEU A 159 15.03 -22.22 -7.22
N GLN A 160 14.68 -21.14 -6.52
CA GLN A 160 14.03 -19.97 -7.12
C GLN A 160 14.97 -19.31 -8.13
N LEU A 161 16.22 -19.04 -7.76
CA LEU A 161 17.21 -18.42 -8.64
C LEU A 161 17.50 -19.25 -9.89
N VAL A 162 17.57 -20.58 -9.76
CA VAL A 162 17.70 -21.50 -10.91
C VAL A 162 16.50 -21.38 -11.85
N ARG A 163 15.28 -21.34 -11.30
CA ARG A 163 14.05 -21.20 -12.09
C ARG A 163 13.99 -19.85 -12.80
N ASP A 164 14.36 -18.78 -12.11
CA ASP A 164 14.39 -17.42 -12.68
C ASP A 164 15.43 -17.32 -13.80
N ARG A 165 16.61 -17.91 -13.61
CA ARG A 165 17.63 -18.02 -14.66
C ARG A 165 17.10 -18.77 -15.88
N GLU A 166 16.41 -19.90 -15.67
CA GLU A 166 15.84 -20.68 -16.77
C GLU A 166 14.75 -19.90 -17.52
N LEU A 167 13.88 -19.20 -16.78
CA LEU A 167 12.86 -18.33 -17.37
C LEU A 167 13.49 -17.19 -18.18
N ALA A 168 14.52 -16.53 -17.63
CA ALA A 168 15.23 -15.47 -18.32
C ALA A 168 15.92 -15.97 -19.60
N ALA A 169 16.53 -17.16 -19.56
CA ALA A 169 17.12 -17.80 -20.73
C ALA A 169 16.08 -18.09 -21.82
N ARG A 170 14.93 -18.66 -21.45
CA ARG A 170 13.82 -18.92 -22.38
C ARG A 170 13.29 -17.64 -22.99
N ARG A 171 13.13 -16.58 -22.19
CA ARG A 171 12.68 -15.26 -22.68
C ARG A 171 13.67 -14.64 -23.65
N TYR A 172 14.97 -14.76 -23.37
CA TYR A 172 16.00 -14.27 -24.29
C TYR A 172 15.95 -15.02 -25.63
N GLU A 173 15.79 -16.34 -25.61
CA GLU A 173 15.65 -17.15 -26.82
C GLU A 173 14.39 -16.78 -27.62
N GLU A 174 13.26 -16.62 -26.94
CA GLU A 174 11.98 -16.17 -27.53
C GLU A 174 12.13 -14.79 -28.19
N LEU A 175 12.78 -13.85 -27.50
CA LEU A 175 13.01 -12.50 -28.02
C LEU A 175 13.94 -12.51 -29.24
N GLY A 176 14.97 -13.36 -29.22
CA GLY A 176 15.86 -13.58 -30.36
C GLY A 176 15.12 -14.12 -31.57
N LYS A 177 14.26 -15.13 -31.38
CA LYS A 177 13.40 -15.69 -32.44
C LYS A 177 12.48 -14.63 -33.02
N LYS A 178 11.78 -13.88 -32.17
CA LYS A 178 10.86 -12.82 -32.60
C LYS A 178 11.57 -11.69 -33.36
N LEU A 179 12.79 -11.33 -32.94
CA LEU A 179 13.61 -10.36 -33.66
C LEU A 179 14.01 -10.88 -35.04
N GLN A 180 14.40 -12.16 -35.14
CA GLN A 180 14.71 -12.79 -36.42
C GLN A 180 13.49 -12.84 -37.34
N GLU A 181 12.32 -13.23 -36.82
CA GLU A 181 11.06 -13.22 -37.57
C GLU A 181 10.68 -11.83 -38.06
N SER A 182 10.79 -10.82 -37.20
CA SER A 182 10.51 -9.42 -37.57
C SER A 182 11.49 -8.92 -38.65
N ASN A 183 12.77 -9.24 -38.53
CA ASN A 183 13.77 -8.86 -39.54
C ASN A 183 13.49 -9.58 -40.87
N MET A 184 13.14 -10.86 -40.83
CA MET A 184 12.78 -11.63 -42.03
C MET A 184 11.54 -11.05 -42.70
N ALA A 185 10.49 -10.76 -41.94
CA ALA A 185 9.29 -10.09 -42.47
C ALA A 185 9.62 -8.73 -43.09
N THR A 186 10.44 -7.92 -42.42
CA THR A 186 10.86 -6.61 -42.93
C THR A 186 11.70 -6.72 -44.20
N ASP A 187 12.60 -7.70 -44.29
CA ASP A 187 13.43 -7.96 -45.47
C ASP A 187 12.58 -8.46 -46.64
N LEU A 188 11.59 -9.33 -46.40
CA LEU A 188 10.62 -9.77 -47.41
C LEU A 188 9.80 -8.60 -47.97
N VAL A 189 9.36 -7.66 -47.12
CA VAL A 189 8.70 -6.41 -47.54
C VAL A 189 9.64 -5.54 -48.37
N SER A 190 10.85 -5.32 -47.86
CA SER A 190 11.85 -4.45 -48.51
C SER A 190 12.31 -5.00 -49.87
N ARG A 191 12.33 -6.32 -50.03
CA ARG A 191 12.63 -7.01 -51.31
C ARG A 191 11.44 -7.08 -52.26
N GLY A 192 10.27 -6.55 -51.89
CA GLY A 192 9.06 -6.61 -52.71
C GLY A 192 8.50 -8.04 -52.86
N GLN A 193 8.82 -8.95 -51.94
CA GLN A 193 8.29 -10.33 -51.88
C GLN A 193 7.10 -10.46 -50.92
N SER A 194 6.83 -9.44 -50.11
CA SER A 194 5.59 -9.30 -49.33
C SER A 194 4.46 -8.90 -50.26
N GLU A 195 3.64 -9.85 -50.67
CA GLU A 195 2.45 -9.64 -51.49
C GLU A 195 2.77 -8.96 -52.83
N THR A 196 2.83 -9.75 -53.90
CA THR A 196 2.31 -9.27 -55.17
C THR A 196 0.85 -8.89 -54.91
N MET A 197 0.58 -7.62 -54.63
CA MET A 197 -0.77 -7.09 -54.62
C MET A 197 -1.31 -7.28 -56.03
N GLU A 198 -2.01 -8.39 -56.23
CA GLU A 198 -2.72 -8.64 -57.46
C GLU A 198 -3.88 -7.66 -57.49
N VAL A 199 -3.83 -6.72 -58.42
CA VAL A 199 -4.89 -5.74 -58.63
C VAL A 199 -6.11 -6.51 -59.12
N LEU A 200 -6.99 -6.89 -58.19
CA LEU A 200 -8.22 -7.62 -58.49
C LEU A 200 -9.14 -6.79 -59.40
N GLU A 201 -9.14 -5.47 -59.21
CA GLU A 201 -9.89 -4.52 -60.02
C GLU A 201 -9.09 -3.23 -60.19
N SER A 202 -8.89 -2.82 -61.43
CA SER A 202 -8.20 -1.56 -61.73
C SER A 202 -9.08 -0.37 -61.35
N PRO A 203 -8.52 0.72 -60.81
CA PRO A 203 -9.28 1.90 -60.45
C PRO A 203 -9.96 2.50 -61.68
N VAL A 204 -11.30 2.52 -61.67
CA VAL A 204 -12.10 3.14 -62.73
C VAL A 204 -12.01 4.66 -62.57
N ILE A 205 -11.59 5.34 -63.62
CA ILE A 205 -11.58 6.81 -63.65
C ILE A 205 -13.05 7.25 -63.79
N PRO A 206 -13.56 8.12 -62.90
CA PRO A 206 -14.94 8.59 -63.01
C PRO A 206 -15.11 9.38 -64.32
N GLU A 207 -16.04 8.92 -65.16
CA GLU A 207 -16.38 9.58 -66.43
C GLU A 207 -17.09 10.93 -66.22
N GLU A 208 -17.68 11.12 -65.03
CA GLU A 208 -18.38 12.34 -64.67
C GLU A 208 -17.76 13.00 -63.43
N PRO A 209 -17.61 14.34 -63.43
CA PRO A 209 -17.11 15.07 -62.28
C PRO A 209 -18.09 14.98 -61.10
N VAL A 210 -17.67 14.33 -60.01
CA VAL A 210 -18.48 14.13 -58.79
C VAL A 210 -18.89 15.45 -58.12
N ALA A 211 -18.09 16.51 -58.29
CA ALA A 211 -18.43 17.86 -57.83
C ALA A 211 -17.56 18.94 -58.53
N PRO A 212 -18.02 20.20 -58.60
CA PRO A 212 -19.37 20.72 -58.36
C PRO A 212 -20.23 20.76 -59.64
N ASN A 213 -21.56 20.77 -59.51
CA ASN A 213 -22.52 20.87 -60.62
C ASN A 213 -22.45 22.24 -61.32
N ARG A 214 -21.52 22.37 -62.26
CA ARG A 214 -21.23 23.60 -63.02
C ARG A 214 -22.45 24.22 -63.73
N PRO A 215 -23.37 23.48 -64.39
CA PRO A 215 -24.53 24.10 -65.05
C PRO A 215 -25.47 24.78 -64.04
N LEU A 216 -25.59 24.21 -62.83
CA LEU A 216 -26.40 24.79 -61.75
C LEU A 216 -25.81 26.11 -61.27
N ILE A 217 -24.49 26.20 -61.10
CA ILE A 217 -23.81 27.44 -60.69
C ILE A 217 -24.00 28.55 -61.72
N ILE A 218 -23.89 28.24 -63.02
CA ILE A 218 -24.11 29.21 -64.11
C ILE A 218 -25.57 29.68 -64.12
N ALA A 219 -26.54 28.77 -64.02
CA ALA A 219 -27.95 29.11 -63.98
C ALA A 219 -28.29 30.03 -62.79
N VAL A 220 -27.76 29.72 -61.60
CA VAL A 220 -27.94 30.54 -60.39
C VAL A 220 -27.28 31.91 -60.56
N GLY A 221 -26.06 31.98 -61.10
CA GLY A 221 -25.36 33.24 -61.35
C GLY A 221 -26.12 34.17 -62.31
N VAL A 222 -26.68 33.62 -63.40
CA VAL A 222 -27.50 34.37 -64.36
C VAL A 222 -28.80 34.85 -63.69
N ALA A 223 -29.47 34.01 -62.92
CA ALA A 223 -30.70 34.38 -62.22
C ALA A 223 -30.46 35.52 -61.22
N ILE A 224 -29.40 35.45 -60.42
CA ILE A 224 -29.01 36.51 -59.47
C ILE A 224 -28.63 37.78 -60.22
N GLY A 225 -27.83 37.68 -61.29
CA GLY A 225 -27.43 38.83 -62.09
C GLY A 225 -28.61 39.58 -62.70
N LEU A 226 -29.59 38.85 -63.24
CA LEU A 226 -30.84 39.44 -63.75
C LEU A 226 -31.66 40.10 -62.63
N ALA A 227 -31.82 39.44 -61.49
CA ALA A 227 -32.56 39.99 -60.36
C ALA A 227 -31.93 41.31 -59.87
N VAL A 228 -30.60 41.36 -59.74
CA VAL A 228 -29.86 42.56 -59.35
C VAL A 228 -29.95 43.64 -60.43
N GLY A 229 -29.84 43.28 -61.71
CA GLY A 229 -29.96 44.21 -62.83
C GLY A 229 -31.33 44.88 -62.91
N ILE A 230 -32.40 44.09 -62.77
CA ILE A 230 -33.77 44.60 -62.70
C ILE A 230 -33.94 45.49 -61.47
N GLY A 231 -33.47 45.05 -60.31
CA GLY A 231 -33.53 45.84 -59.07
C GLY A 231 -32.86 47.21 -59.20
N LEU A 232 -31.64 47.25 -59.76
CA LEU A 232 -30.92 48.50 -60.01
C LEU A 232 -31.63 49.39 -61.04
N ALA A 233 -32.19 48.81 -62.10
CA ALA A 233 -32.97 49.55 -63.09
C ALA A 233 -34.23 50.17 -62.48
N SER A 234 -34.96 49.42 -61.65
CA SER A 234 -36.15 49.92 -60.93
C SER A 234 -35.80 51.05 -59.95
N VAL A 235 -34.73 50.90 -59.16
CA VAL A 235 -34.27 51.97 -58.26
C VAL A 235 -33.86 53.22 -59.04
N ARG A 236 -33.22 53.05 -60.21
CA ARG A 236 -32.84 54.15 -61.07
C ARG A 236 -34.05 54.86 -61.67
N GLU A 237 -35.08 54.12 -62.07
CA GLU A 237 -36.33 54.69 -62.60
C GLU A 237 -37.12 55.44 -61.53
N ILE A 238 -37.23 54.89 -60.32
CA ILE A 238 -37.90 55.58 -59.19
C ILE A 238 -37.22 56.91 -58.86
N LYS A 239 -35.89 57.00 -59.03
CA LYS A 239 -35.12 58.24 -58.84
C LYS A 239 -35.21 59.20 -60.03
N ASP A 240 -35.75 58.81 -61.18
CA ASP A 240 -35.92 59.70 -62.33
C ASP A 240 -37.17 60.56 -62.15
N THR A 241 -36.99 61.79 -61.64
CA THR A 241 -38.08 62.76 -61.45
C THR A 241 -38.40 63.56 -62.73
N SER A 242 -38.03 63.06 -63.91
CA SER A 242 -38.29 63.73 -65.19
C SER A 242 -39.74 63.56 -65.64
N LEU A 243 -40.49 64.66 -65.74
CA LEU A 243 -41.85 64.68 -66.29
C LEU A 243 -41.79 64.61 -67.82
N LYS A 244 -42.09 63.45 -68.40
CA LYS A 244 -41.95 63.19 -69.85
C LYS A 244 -43.27 63.31 -70.61
N ASN A 245 -44.41 63.19 -69.94
CA ASN A 245 -45.72 63.23 -70.58
C ASN A 245 -46.57 64.40 -70.06
N LEU A 246 -47.44 64.96 -70.92
CA LEU A 246 -48.35 66.06 -70.54
C LEU A 246 -49.30 65.65 -69.40
N LYS A 247 -49.63 64.35 -69.33
CA LYS A 247 -50.45 63.77 -68.26
C LYS A 247 -49.74 63.83 -66.90
N ASP A 248 -48.43 63.59 -66.88
CA ASP A 248 -47.62 63.59 -65.65
C ASP A 248 -47.49 65.01 -65.08
N VAL A 249 -47.32 66.01 -65.96
CA VAL A 249 -47.29 67.43 -65.58
C VAL A 249 -48.61 67.87 -64.96
N ARG A 250 -49.75 67.49 -65.57
CA ARG A 250 -51.08 67.80 -65.02
C ARG A 250 -51.31 67.13 -63.67
N ALA A 251 -50.92 65.86 -63.52
CA ALA A 251 -51.10 65.10 -62.28
C ALA A 251 -50.25 65.65 -61.13
N TYR A 252 -49.00 66.08 -61.40
CA TYR A 252 -48.09 66.58 -60.38
C TYR A 252 -48.39 68.03 -59.97
N THR A 253 -48.65 68.91 -60.94
CA THR A 253 -48.84 70.35 -60.68
C THR A 253 -50.30 70.73 -60.41
N LYS A 254 -51.28 69.85 -60.74
CA LYS A 254 -52.75 70.10 -60.65
C LYS A 254 -53.25 71.34 -61.42
N LEU A 255 -52.45 71.89 -62.33
CA LEU A 255 -52.80 73.03 -63.17
C LEU A 255 -53.23 72.58 -64.57
N THR A 256 -54.17 73.32 -65.17
CA THR A 256 -54.57 73.11 -66.58
C THR A 256 -53.42 73.52 -67.50
N VAL A 257 -53.05 72.64 -68.42
CA VAL A 257 -52.00 72.91 -69.42
C VAL A 257 -52.58 73.79 -70.53
N LEU A 258 -52.09 75.03 -70.67
CA LEU A 258 -52.60 76.02 -71.64
C LEU A 258 -52.09 75.83 -73.08
N GLY A 259 -51.01 75.08 -73.28
CA GLY A 259 -50.43 74.79 -74.59
C GLY A 259 -49.12 74.03 -74.48
N SER A 260 -48.74 73.31 -75.53
CA SER A 260 -47.47 72.59 -75.62
C SER A 260 -46.60 73.20 -76.71
N ILE A 261 -45.35 73.54 -76.37
CA ILE A 261 -44.37 73.99 -77.36
C ILE A 261 -43.82 72.74 -78.06
N PRO A 262 -44.04 72.55 -79.37
CA PRO A 262 -43.42 71.45 -80.10
C PRO A 262 -41.91 71.66 -80.10
N LEU A 263 -41.15 70.65 -79.68
CA LEU A 263 -39.70 70.67 -79.79
C LEU A 263 -39.31 70.66 -81.27
N LEU A 264 -38.54 71.67 -81.71
CA LEU A 264 -37.95 71.69 -83.05
C LEU A 264 -36.93 70.55 -83.21
N GLU A 265 -36.85 70.04 -84.43
CA GLU A 265 -36.28 68.76 -84.85
C GLU A 265 -34.79 68.51 -84.50
N ASN A 266 -34.05 69.55 -84.10
CA ASN A 266 -32.62 69.46 -83.81
C ASN A 266 -32.26 68.73 -82.50
N ASP A 267 -33.20 68.50 -81.58
CA ASP A 267 -32.92 67.78 -80.32
C ASP A 267 -33.03 66.24 -80.45
N PHE A 268 -33.56 65.73 -81.57
CA PHE A 268 -33.60 64.28 -81.84
C PHE A 268 -32.22 63.70 -82.16
N ILE A 269 -31.32 64.49 -82.76
CA ILE A 269 -29.99 64.03 -83.19
C ILE A 269 -29.09 63.76 -81.97
N VAL A 270 -29.13 64.62 -80.94
CA VAL A 270 -28.31 64.50 -79.72
C VAL A 270 -28.78 63.33 -78.85
N ARG A 271 -30.11 63.15 -78.70
CA ARG A 271 -30.70 62.03 -77.95
C ARG A 271 -30.49 60.68 -78.65
N ARG A 272 -30.51 60.65 -79.99
CA ARG A 272 -30.22 59.43 -80.77
C ARG A 272 -28.78 58.97 -80.58
N ARG A 273 -27.80 59.89 -80.55
CA ARG A 273 -26.39 59.54 -80.29
C ARG A 273 -26.18 58.93 -78.91
N ARG A 274 -26.85 59.47 -77.87
CA ARG A 274 -26.79 58.92 -76.51
C ARG A 274 -27.49 57.56 -76.40
N ARG A 275 -28.66 57.39 -77.04
CA ARG A 275 -29.36 56.09 -77.08
C ARG A 275 -28.57 55.03 -77.84
N ILE A 276 -27.97 55.37 -78.98
CA ILE A 276 -27.10 54.47 -79.72
C ILE A 276 -25.86 54.12 -78.89
N ALA A 277 -25.28 55.07 -78.14
CA ALA A 277 -24.19 54.76 -77.22
C ALA A 277 -24.62 53.79 -76.10
N TRP A 278 -25.79 53.99 -75.48
CA TRP A 278 -26.32 53.05 -74.48
C TRP A 278 -26.63 51.66 -75.06
N LEU A 279 -27.19 51.60 -76.28
CA LEU A 279 -27.43 50.34 -76.99
C LEU A 279 -26.12 49.65 -77.37
N ALA A 280 -25.11 50.40 -77.80
CA ALA A 280 -23.78 49.88 -78.11
C ALA A 280 -23.08 49.33 -76.86
N TRP A 281 -23.20 50.00 -75.72
CA TRP A 281 -22.69 49.51 -74.43
C TRP A 281 -23.43 48.23 -73.99
N ALA A 282 -24.75 48.18 -74.12
CA ALA A 282 -25.54 46.99 -73.80
C ALA A 282 -25.16 45.79 -74.71
N LEU A 283 -24.98 46.05 -76.01
CA LEU A 283 -24.53 45.03 -76.97
C LEU A 283 -23.11 44.54 -76.64
N ALA A 284 -22.18 45.45 -76.29
CA ALA A 284 -20.82 45.08 -75.91
C ALA A 284 -20.78 44.19 -74.67
N VAL A 285 -21.61 44.48 -73.66
CA VAL A 285 -21.74 43.64 -72.45
C VAL A 285 -22.29 42.27 -72.81
N LEU A 286 -23.33 42.20 -73.66
CA LEU A 286 -23.93 40.94 -74.09
C LEU A 286 -22.93 40.06 -74.87
N VAL A 287 -22.15 40.66 -75.77
CA VAL A 287 -21.08 39.97 -76.50
C VAL A 287 -19.98 39.49 -75.55
N GLY A 288 -19.61 40.30 -74.55
CA GLY A 288 -18.63 39.91 -73.53
C GLY A 288 -19.08 38.70 -72.70
N VAL A 289 -20.36 38.65 -72.32
CA VAL A 289 -20.94 37.49 -71.60
C VAL A 289 -20.95 36.23 -72.49
N LEU A 290 -21.31 36.35 -73.77
CA LEU A 290 -21.25 35.25 -74.73
C LEU A 290 -19.81 34.73 -74.93
N MET A 291 -18.83 35.64 -75.04
CA MET A 291 -17.40 35.29 -75.14
C MET A 291 -16.91 34.55 -73.89
N MET A 292 -17.28 35.01 -72.69
CA MET A 292 -16.91 34.34 -71.44
C MET A 292 -17.56 32.96 -71.33
N ALA A 293 -18.84 32.82 -71.69
CA ALA A 293 -19.51 31.53 -71.72
C ALA A 293 -18.87 30.57 -72.75
N GLY A 294 -18.52 31.08 -73.93
CA GLY A 294 -17.82 30.31 -74.97
C GLY A 294 -16.41 29.89 -74.56
N ALA A 295 -15.65 30.76 -73.90
CA ALA A 295 -14.32 30.43 -73.37
C ALA A 295 -14.38 29.34 -72.29
N VAL A 296 -15.39 29.40 -71.41
CA VAL A 296 -15.64 28.35 -70.41
C VAL A 296 -16.00 27.02 -71.06
N PHE A 297 -16.81 27.03 -72.12
CA PHE A 297 -17.16 25.83 -72.88
C PHE A 297 -15.94 25.24 -73.63
N TYR A 298 -15.15 26.08 -74.29
CA TYR A 298 -13.94 25.65 -75.00
C TYR A 298 -12.92 25.02 -74.06
N TYR A 299 -12.68 25.66 -72.91
CA TYR A 299 -11.80 25.12 -71.87
C TYR A 299 -12.31 23.80 -71.28
N TYR A 300 -13.64 23.59 -71.24
CA TYR A 300 -14.24 22.33 -70.82
C TYR A 300 -14.01 21.20 -71.83
N THR A 301 -14.17 21.47 -73.13
CA THR A 301 -13.97 20.46 -74.18
C THR A 301 -12.53 20.06 -74.42
N GLN A 302 -11.57 20.86 -73.94
CA GLN A 302 -10.13 20.62 -74.15
C GLN A 302 -9.43 20.02 -72.92
N ARG A 303 -10.12 19.91 -71.79
CA ARG A 303 -9.57 19.46 -70.50
C ARG A 303 -10.38 18.36 -69.79
N GLY A 304 -11.43 17.85 -70.44
CA GLY A 304 -12.06 16.55 -70.14
C GLY A 304 -11.61 15.54 -71.19
#